data_AF-A0A0J8B2A7-F1
#
_entry.id   AF-A0A0J8B2A7-F1
#
_cell.length_a   1.000
_cell.length_b   1.000
_cell.length_c   1.000
_cell.angle_alpha   90.00
_cell.angle_beta   90.00
_cell.angle_gamma   90.00
#
_symmetry.space_group_name_H-M   'P 1'
#
loop_
_entity.id
_entity.type
_entity.pdbx_description
1 polymer ?
#
loop_
_entity_poly.entity_id
_entity_poly.type
_entity_poly.pdbx_seq_one_letter_code
_entity_poly.pdbx_strand_id
1 'polypeptide(L)' 'MREVHALKRIPAHKNVIEYYRAWQEQGHLLIQMELCECSLSEVLYGLSGGDCKQFDK' A
#
# COMPACT_ATOMS: atom_id res chain seq x y z
N MET A 1 1.11 -14.77 -11.11
CA MET A 1 0.08 -14.41 -10.11
C MET A 1 0.50 -14.65 -8.64
N ARG A 2 1.79 -14.81 -8.30
CA ARG A 2 2.22 -15.20 -6.92
C ARG A 2 1.77 -14.23 -5.84
N GLU A 3 1.86 -12.93 -6.11
CA GLU A 3 1.58 -11.86 -5.15
C GLU A 3 0.12 -11.79 -4.75
N VAL A 4 -0.81 -11.85 -5.72
CA VAL A 4 -2.25 -11.91 -5.45
C VAL A 4 -2.61 -13.13 -4.57
N HIS A 5 -2.00 -14.28 -4.81
CA HIS A 5 -2.25 -15.46 -3.97
C HIS A 5 -1.67 -15.32 -2.56
N ALA A 6 -0.55 -14.62 -2.40
CA ALA A 6 0.00 -14.33 -1.09
C ALA A 6 -0.91 -13.37 -0.32
N LEU A 7 -1.29 -12.24 -0.94
CA LEU A 7 -2.19 -11.23 -0.35
C LEU A 7 -3.52 -11.84 0.08
N LYS A 8 -4.16 -12.66 -0.76
CA LYS A 8 -5.44 -13.32 -0.44
C LYS A 8 -5.39 -14.29 0.75
N ARG A 9 -4.20 -14.78 1.13
CA ARG A 9 -4.05 -15.71 2.26
C ARG A 9 -3.75 -14.99 3.57
N ILE A 10 -3.45 -13.69 3.54
CA ILE A 10 -3.18 -12.93 4.74
C ILE A 10 -4.53 -12.56 5.40
N PRO A 11 -4.79 -12.99 6.64
CA PRO A 11 -5.99 -12.58 7.35
C PRO A 11 -5.95 -11.09 7.68
N ALA A 12 -7.13 -10.47 7.79
CA ALA A 12 -7.24 -9.07 8.18
C ALA A 12 -6.64 -8.83 9.58
N HIS A 13 -5.79 -7.81 9.69
CA HIS A 13 -5.12 -7.44 10.94
C HIS A 13 -4.75 -5.97 10.93
N LYS A 14 -4.91 -5.28 12.07
CA LYS A 14 -4.71 -3.82 12.20
C LYS A 14 -3.32 -3.27 11.82
N ASN A 15 -2.32 -4.13 11.71
CA ASN A 15 -0.94 -3.76 11.36
C ASN A 15 -0.54 -4.27 9.96
N VAL A 16 -1.51 -4.73 9.17
CA VAL A 16 -1.28 -5.28 7.84
C VAL A 16 -2.25 -4.61 6.88
N ILE A 17 -1.72 -4.08 5.78
CA ILE A 17 -2.50 -3.39 4.76
C ILE A 17 -3.52 -4.36 4.16
N GLU A 18 -4.78 -3.95 4.12
CA GLU A 18 -5.86 -4.78 3.60
C GLU A 18 -5.80 -4.91 2.07
N TYR A 19 -6.05 -6.12 1.57
CA TYR A 19 -6.24 -6.39 0.15
C TYR A 19 -7.73 -6.34 -0.20
N TYR A 20 -8.11 -5.53 -1.20
CA TYR A 20 -9.51 -5.44 -1.63
C TYR A 20 -9.80 -6.31 -2.87
N ARG A 21 -9.04 -6.13 -3.95
CA ARG A 21 -9.24 -6.88 -5.20
C ARG A 21 -8.03 -6.80 -6.13
N ALA A 22 -8.03 -7.65 -7.16
CA ALA A 22 -7.09 -7.58 -8.27
C ALA A 22 -7.80 -7.96 -9.56
N TRP A 23 -7.46 -7.29 -10.66
CA TRP A 23 -8.01 -7.54 -11.99
C TRP A 23 -6.94 -7.35 -13.05
N GLN A 24 -7.20 -7.87 -14.25
CA GLN A 24 -6.37 -7.61 -15.42
C GLN A 24 -7.04 -6.57 -16.30
N GLU A 25 -6.27 -5.60 -16.74
CA GLU A 25 -6.72 -4.52 -17.63
C GLU A 25 -5.58 -4.14 -18.55
N GLN A 26 -5.84 -4.10 -19.86
CA GLN A 26 -4.86 -3.71 -20.89
C GLN A 26 -3.51 -4.47 -20.83
N GLY A 27 -3.53 -5.74 -20.42
CA GLY A 27 -2.32 -6.55 -20.26
C GLY A 27 -1.54 -6.32 -18.96
N HIS A 28 -2.05 -5.45 -18.08
CA HIS A 28 -1.50 -5.20 -16.75
C HIS A 28 -2.32 -5.89 -15.67
N LEU A 29 -1.65 -6.34 -14.61
CA LEU A 29 -2.30 -6.81 -13.40
C LEU A 29 -2.36 -5.65 -12.40
N LEU A 30 -3.56 -5.21 -12.07
CA LEU A 30 -3.81 -4.17 -11.08
C LEU A 30 -4.19 -4.81 -9.75
N ILE A 31 -3.62 -4.30 -8.66
CA ILE A 31 -3.88 -4.74 -7.30
C ILE A 31 -4.36 -3.52 -6.52
N GLN A 32 -5.53 -3.61 -5.92
CA GLN A 32 -6.09 -2.57 -5.07
C GLN A 32 -6.00 -3.00 -3.61
N MET A 33 -5.39 -2.12 -2.81
CA MET A 33 -5.14 -2.29 -1.38
C MET A 33 -5.58 -1.05 -0.62
N GLU A 34 -5.60 -1.14 0.70
CA GLU A 34 -5.77 0.01 1.59
C GLU A 34 -4.72 1.10 1.31
N LEU A 35 -5.16 2.36 1.32
CA LEU A 35 -4.31 3.52 1.12
C LEU A 35 -3.77 4.03 2.46
N CYS A 36 -2.45 4.08 2.61
CA CYS A 36 -1.80 4.73 3.74
C CYS A 36 -1.40 6.17 3.39
N GLU A 37 -1.40 7.06 4.37
CA GLU A 37 -1.05 8.47 4.16
C GLU A 37 0.41 8.68 3.76
N CYS A 38 1.32 7.87 4.32
CA CYS A 38 2.74 7.93 4.05
C CYS A 38 3.45 6.62 4.42
N SER A 39 4.68 6.46 3.94
CA SER A 39 5.59 5.40 4.35
C SER A 39 6.24 5.70 5.70
N LEU A 40 6.68 4.64 6.40
CA LEU A 40 7.45 4.81 7.64
C LEU A 40 8.71 5.65 7.42
N SER A 41 9.39 5.50 6.28
CA SER A 41 10.58 6.29 5.94
C SER A 41 10.28 7.78 5.85
N GLU A 42 9.14 8.17 5.29
CA GLU A 42 8.73 9.59 5.23
C GLU A 42 8.47 10.13 6.63
N VAL A 43 7.76 9.40 7.47
CA VAL A 43 7.55 9.80 8.87
C VAL A 43 8.88 10.01 9.59
N LEU A 44 9.81 9.07 9.45
CA LEU A 44 11.13 9.17 10.08
C LEU A 44 11.94 10.36 9.53
N TYR A 45 11.83 10.64 8.24
CA TYR A 45 12.49 11.78 7.62
C TYR A 45 11.92 13.12 8.11
N GLY A 46 10.60 13.23 8.22
CA GLY A 46 9.93 14.39 8.81
C GLY A 46 10.33 14.64 10.25
N LEU A 47 10.45 13.57 11.05
CA LEU A 47 10.94 13.66 12.43
C LEU A 47 12.41 14.08 12.51
N SER A 48 13.21 13.78 11.48
CA SER A 48 14.61 14.23 11.37
C SER A 48 14.76 15.68 10.88
N GLY A 49 13.65 16.39 10.61
CA GLY A 49 13.64 17.80 10.20
C GLY A 49 13.68 18.04 8.70
N GLY A 50 13.35 17.04 7.87
CA GLY A 50 13.21 17.21 6.43
C GLY A 50 11.76 17.42 6.00
N ASP A 51 11.51 18.27 5.00
CA ASP A 51 10.14 18.56 4.52
C ASP A 51 9.50 17.34 3.83
N CYS A 52 8.38 16.83 4.37
CA CYS A 52 7.58 15.77 3.72
C CYS A 52 6.66 16.36 2.65
N LYS A 53 6.66 15.78 1.43
CA LYS A 53 5.67 16.12 0.40
C LYS A 53 4.40 15.33 0.65
N GLN A 54 3.30 16.03 0.94
CA GLN A 54 1.97 15.44 1.03
C GLN A 54 1.50 15.05 -0.38
N PHE A 55 0.90 13.88 -0.54
CA PHE A 55 0.12 13.57 -1.74
C PHE A 55 -1.22 14.30 -1.64
N ASP A 56 -1.47 15.26 -2.55
CA ASP A 56 -2.75 15.96 -2.64
C ASP A 56 -3.86 14.98 -3.03
N LYS A 57 -5.00 15.06 -2.31
CA LYS A 57 -6.21 14.27 -2.54
C LYS A 57 -7.06 14.84 -3.68
#